data_AF-A0A7J7FVH7-F1
#
_entry.id   AF-A0A7J7FVH7-F1
#
_cell.length_a   1.000
_cell.length_b   1.000
_cell.length_c   1.000
_cell.angle_alpha   90.00
_cell.angle_beta   90.00
_cell.angle_gamma   90.00
#
_symmetry.space_group_name_H-M   'P 1'
#
loop_
_entity.id
_entity.type
_entity.pdbx_description
1 polymer ?
#
loop_
_entity_poly.entity_id
_entity_poly.type
_entity_poly.pdbx_seq_one_letter_code
_entity_poly.pdbx_strand_id
1 'polypeptide(L)' 'METKNKKFKLEGIRRRLHFPNHCYVDPGSLALWWSDEVNLQVRHKSPNIFRCIISKGAITEDWLATFVFAPPRWSE' A
#
# COMPACT_ATOMS: atom_id res chain seq x y z
N MET A 1 -7.00 20.03 1.90
CA MET A 1 -5.82 20.36 2.73
C MET A 1 -5.41 19.19 3.64
N GLU A 2 -6.35 18.37 4.12
CA GLU A 2 -6.09 17.24 5.03
C GLU A 2 -5.30 16.05 4.43
N THR A 3 -5.45 15.76 3.14
CA THR A 3 -4.77 14.64 2.46
C THR A 3 -3.24 14.81 2.43
N LYS A 4 -2.75 16.05 2.33
CA LYS A 4 -1.30 16.35 2.38
C LYS A 4 -0.73 16.06 3.78
N ASN A 5 -1.44 16.41 4.84
CA ASN A 5 -1.01 16.17 6.23
C ASN A 5 -0.94 14.68 6.58
N LYS A 6 -1.88 13.87 6.07
CA LYS A 6 -1.87 12.40 6.25
C LYS A 6 -0.67 11.76 5.55
N LYS A 7 -0.33 12.23 4.34
CA LYS A 7 0.83 11.74 3.58
C LYS A 7 2.15 11.98 4.32
N PHE A 8 2.36 13.15 4.93
CA PHE A 8 3.56 13.41 5.72
C PHE A 8 3.71 12.50 6.94
N LYS A 9 2.61 12.21 7.64
CA LYS A 9 2.63 11.26 8.78
C LYS A 9 2.96 9.84 8.33
N LEU A 10 2.34 9.39 7.24
CA LEU A 10 2.59 8.08 6.64
C LEU A 10 4.05 7.94 6.18
N GLU A 11 4.61 8.97 5.54
CA GLU A 11 6.03 9.02 5.20
C GLU A 11 6.95 8.94 6.43
N GLY A 12 6.59 9.62 7.52
CA GLY A 12 7.33 9.54 8.78
C GLY A 12 7.35 8.12 9.35
N ILE A 13 6.22 7.42 9.35
CA ILE A 13 6.11 6.03 9.81
C ILE A 13 6.93 5.11 8.90
N ARG A 14 6.77 5.22 7.57
CA ARG A 14 7.51 4.42 6.60
C ARG A 14 9.02 4.51 6.81
N ARG A 15 9.54 5.73 7.00
CA ARG A 15 10.97 5.98 7.25
C ARG A 15 11.45 5.36 8.56
N ARG A 16 10.65 5.46 9.63
CA ARG A 16 10.97 4.85 10.94
C ARG A 16 10.98 3.33 10.89
N LEU A 17 10.17 2.73 10.04
CA LEU A 17 10.12 1.29 9.82
C LEU A 17 11.09 0.80 8.74
N HIS A 18 11.94 1.69 8.21
CA HIS A 18 12.96 1.37 7.22
C HIS A 18 12.45 0.67 5.97
N PHE A 19 11.25 1.01 5.50
CA PHE A 19 10.76 0.53 4.20
C PHE A 19 11.21 1.46 3.07
N PRO A 20 12.22 1.08 2.26
CA PRO A 20 12.71 1.92 1.16
C PRO A 20 11.67 2.11 0.05
N ASN A 21 10.92 1.06 -0.27
CA ASN A 21 10.01 1.04 -1.40
C ASN A 21 8.57 1.34 -0.99
N HIS A 22 7.84 2.01 -1.89
CA HIS A 22 6.45 2.41 -1.63
C HIS A 22 5.61 2.57 -2.89
N CYS A 23 4.30 2.38 -2.74
CA CYS A 23 3.30 2.74 -3.73
C CYS A 23 2.08 3.32 -3.03
N TYR A 24 1.61 4.45 -3.52
CA TYR A 24 0.39 5.10 -3.04
C TYR A 24 -0.68 5.12 -4.13
N VAL A 25 -1.93 5.00 -3.70
CA VAL A 25 -3.10 5.26 -4.54
C VAL A 25 -3.68 6.61 -4.17
N ASP A 26 -3.81 7.48 -5.17
CA ASP A 26 -4.47 8.76 -5.01
C ASP A 26 -5.98 8.65 -5.31
N PRO A 27 -6.86 9.32 -4.53
CA PRO A 27 -6.53 10.26 -3.44
C PRO A 27 -6.39 9.56 -2.06
N GLY A 28 -5.17 9.15 -1.70
CA GLY A 28 -4.76 8.75 -0.34
C GLY A 28 -5.47 7.54 0.28
N SER A 29 -6.13 6.68 -0.49
CA SER A 29 -6.93 5.58 0.07
C SER A 29 -6.10 4.37 0.46
N LEU A 30 -4.97 4.13 -0.22
CA LEU A 30 -4.10 2.99 0.04
C LEU A 30 -2.62 3.35 -0.03
N ALA A 31 -1.86 2.65 0.82
CA ALA A 31 -0.41 2.69 0.89
C ALA A 31 0.13 1.26 0.94
N LEU A 32 1.14 0.98 0.12
CA LEU A 32 1.90 -0.26 0.12
C LEU A 32 3.37 0.09 0.33
N TRP A 33 4.03 -0.55 1.30
CA TRP A 33 5.44 -0.37 1.62
C TRP A 33 6.13 -1.74 1.71
N TRP A 34 7.37 -1.84 1.24
CA TRP A 34 8.12 -3.10 1.28
C TRP A 34 9.64 -2.86 1.36
N SER A 35 10.37 -3.89 1.79
CA SER A 35 11.83 -3.92 1.89
C SER A 35 12.48 -4.34 0.57
N ASP A 36 13.77 -4.08 0.40
CA ASP A 36 14.53 -4.47 -0.80
C ASP A 36 14.68 -5.99 -0.94
N GLU A 37 14.45 -6.74 0.14
CA GLU A 37 14.44 -8.21 0.14
C GLU A 37 13.24 -8.79 -0.62
N VAL A 38 12.21 -7.97 -0.88
CA VAL A 38 10.99 -8.36 -1.58
C VAL A 38 10.97 -7.69 -2.94
N ASN A 39 11.11 -8.48 -4.01
CA ASN A 39 10.91 -7.97 -5.36
C ASN A 39 9.40 -7.93 -5.63
N LEU A 40 8.81 -6.75 -5.48
CA LEU A 40 7.38 -6.52 -5.67
C LEU A 40 7.14 -5.64 -6.89
N GLN A 41 6.39 -6.14 -7.86
CA GLN A 41 5.96 -5.40 -9.05
C GLN A 41 4.46 -5.10 -8.97
N VAL A 42 4.09 -3.82 -8.86
CA VAL A 42 2.68 -3.40 -8.89
C VAL A 42 2.18 -3.41 -10.33
N ARG A 43 1.28 -4.34 -10.66
CA ARG A 43 0.67 -4.47 -11.99
C ARG A 43 -0.55 -3.59 -12.17
N HIS A 44 -1.36 -3.45 -11.13
CA HIS A 44 -2.55 -2.61 -11.16
C HIS A 44 -2.85 -2.06 -9.76
N LYS A 45 -3.36 -0.83 -9.71
CA LYS A 45 -3.79 -0.19 -8.47
C LYS A 45 -5.07 0.61 -8.69
N SER A 46 -6.00 0.50 -7.76
CA SER A 46 -7.24 1.29 -7.67
C SER A 46 -7.49 1.68 -6.22
N PRO A 47 -8.47 2.55 -5.92
CA PRO A 47 -8.68 3.05 -4.56
C PRO A 47 -8.81 1.97 -3.47
N ASN A 48 -9.19 0.73 -3.83
CA ASN A 48 -9.42 -0.37 -2.89
C ASN A 48 -8.58 -1.63 -3.22
N ILE A 49 -7.73 -1.61 -4.25
CA ILE A 49 -7.06 -2.82 -4.74
C ILE A 49 -5.60 -2.53 -5.11
N PHE A 50 -4.70 -3.42 -4.67
CA PHE A 50 -3.39 -3.63 -5.29
C PHE A 50 -3.31 -5.03 -5.88
N ARG A 51 -2.90 -5.11 -7.15
CA ARG A 51 -2.46 -6.34 -7.80
C ARG A 51 -0.96 -6.26 -8.00
N CYS A 52 -0.24 -7.21 -7.44
CA CYS A 52 1.20 -7.25 -7.52
C CYS A 52 1.68 -8.65 -7.92
N ILE A 53 2.89 -8.70 -8.44
CA ILE A 53 3.67 -9.92 -8.53
C ILE A 53 4.76 -9.82 -7.46
N ILE A 54 4.87 -10.83 -6.60
CA ILE A 54 5.89 -10.91 -5.57
C ILE A 54 6.87 -12.01 -5.94
N SER A 55 8.14 -11.67 -5.98
CA SER A 55 9.23 -12.63 -6.19
C SER A 55 10.16 -12.65 -4.98
N LYS A 56 10.50 -13.84 -4.52
CA LYS A 56 11.53 -14.09 -3.49
C LYS A 56 12.47 -15.17 -3.99
N GLY A 57 13.66 -14.78 -4.45
CA GLY A 57 14.58 -15.69 -5.12
C GLY A 57 14.00 -16.18 -6.45
N ALA A 58 13.95 -17.50 -6.66
CA ALA A 58 13.41 -18.12 -7.87
C ALA A 58 11.87 -18.27 -7.86
N ILE A 59 11.22 -18.06 -6.73
CA ILE A 59 9.77 -18.21 -6.58
C ILE A 59 9.10 -16.88 -6.92
N THR A 60 8.10 -16.93 -7.80
CA THR A 60 7.28 -15.79 -8.19
C THR A 60 5.81 -16.16 -8.05
N GLU A 61 5.05 -15.35 -7.32
CA GLU A 61 3.63 -15.58 -7.04
C GLU A 61 2.81 -14.32 -7.36
N ASP A 62 1.61 -14.54 -7.89
CA ASP A 62 0.62 -13.47 -8.03
C ASP A 62 0.02 -13.17 -6.65
N TRP A 63 0.10 -11.90 -6.26
CA TRP A 63 -0.44 -11.43 -4.99
C TRP A 63 -1.50 -10.37 -5.22
N LEU A 64 -2.67 -10.60 -4.61
CA LEU A 64 -3.79 -9.68 -4.64
C LEU A 64 -4.09 -9.21 -3.22
N ALA A 65 -3.96 -7.91 -2.99
CA ALA A 65 -4.46 -7.25 -1.78
C ALA A 65 -5.71 -6.45 -2.11
N THR A 66 -6.82 -6.87 -1.53
CA THR A 66 -8.09 -6.13 -1.54
C THR A 66 -8.30 -5.50 -0.17
N PHE A 67 -8.58 -4.20 -0.15
CA PHE A 67 -8.97 -3.49 1.04
C PHE A 67 -10.44 -3.16 0.93
N VAL A 68 -11.28 -3.92 1.63
CA VAL A 68 -12.71 -3.63 1.73
C VAL A 68 -12.89 -2.55 2.80
N PHE A 69 -13.03 -1.29 2.36
CA PHE A 69 -13.45 -0.22 3.25
C PHE A 69 -14.95 -0.37 3.51
N ALA A 70 -15.32 -0.94 4.65
CA ALA A 70 -16.70 -0.85 5.14
C ALA A 70 -16.89 0.56 5.71
N PRO A 71 -17.88 1.35 5.27
CA PRO A 71 -18.20 2.60 5.94
C PRO A 71 -18.50 2.30 7.42
N PRO A 72 -18.14 3.20 8.35
CA PRO A 72 -18.46 3.01 9.76
C PRO A 72 -19.96 2.73 9.88
N ARG A 73 -20.34 1.70 10.65
CA ARG A 73 -21.74 1.48 11.01
C ARG A 73 -22.14 2.69 11.85
N TRP A 74 -22.86 3.63 11.26
CA TRP A 74 -23.54 4.65 12.05
C TRP A 74 -24.63 3.89 12.79
N SER A 75 -24.50 3.78 14.11
CA SER A 75 -25.62 3.40 14.97
C SER A 75 -26.63 4.54 14.86
N GLU A 76 -27.79 4.24 14.26
CA GLU A 76 -29.00 5.06 14.40
C GLU A 76 -29.40 5.21 15.87
#